data_AF-A0A9D2QG72-F1
#
_entry.id   AF-A0A9D2QG72-F1
#
_cell.length_a   1.000
_cell.length_b   1.000
_cell.length_c   1.000
_cell.angle_alpha   90.00
_cell.angle_beta   90.00
_cell.angle_gamma   90.00
#
_symmetry.space_group_name_H-M   'P 1'
#
loop_
_entity.id
_entity.type
_entity.pdbx_description
1 polymer ?
#
loop_
_entity_poly.entity_id
_entity_poly.type
_entity_poly.pdbx_seq_one_letter_code
_entity_poly.pdbx_strand_id
1 'polypeptide(L)'
;MKRKEEFIQLLADQIRCKRAREDVVREIEAHISDQAQEYEAEGMTPEEALAEAVEQMGDPVAVGVELDRIHRPRMDWGMIVMAVLLSLGGLAVQCAIGNITVGSAAFERQCLFMGIGFCLMLGICFLDYSFIGKYAKPLFLLYAAGVLFYMTQFSYTVNGMHRGAILPLYLFVPLYAGILYQYRKTGYAGLIKSIGFLIPPVWLAWFGIPSLSTAIQLFLICGGMLLFAVAKGWFSVKRKQTILALILVGVILPLVGGAAGFAFWLADYQKMRILAFLNRGAYADGAGYYYQQIADVLSRVNWIGGAANAEEIVSQTARGEVSLFSLVALYGSLVGFLAVFAISAMVIHAFLISMKQRNQLGLMVGMGCTMVLGVQTVIGTAVNFGCLPITTVTIPFLTGGGTAAIVYSILIGLLLSVSRNRDVLSDRLYRPKWRLRLERTEGTKMTGE
;
A
#
# COMPACT_ATOMS: atom_id res chain seq x y z
N MET A 1 -32.21 7.95 -35.03
CA MET A 1 -30.75 7.73 -34.92
C MET A 1 -29.92 9.02 -34.77
N LYS A 2 -29.96 9.97 -35.72
CA LYS A 2 -29.15 11.22 -35.65
C LYS A 2 -29.23 11.99 -34.33
N ARG A 3 -30.43 12.11 -33.74
CA ARG A 3 -30.66 12.85 -32.48
C ARG A 3 -29.93 12.22 -31.26
N LYS A 4 -29.85 10.89 -31.20
CA LYS A 4 -29.11 10.16 -30.16
C LYS A 4 -27.61 10.36 -30.31
N GLU A 5 -27.09 10.25 -31.52
CA GLU A 5 -25.66 10.44 -31.81
C GLU A 5 -25.20 11.86 -31.47
N GLU A 6 -25.99 12.86 -31.86
CA GLU A 6 -25.72 14.27 -31.56
C GLU A 6 -25.75 14.55 -30.05
N PHE A 7 -26.74 14.03 -29.33
CA PHE A 7 -26.81 14.13 -27.86
C PHE A 7 -25.55 13.54 -27.20
N ILE A 8 -25.18 12.32 -27.59
CA ILE A 8 -24.01 11.62 -27.04
C ILE A 8 -22.72 12.38 -27.34
N GLN A 9 -22.58 12.93 -28.55
CA GLN A 9 -21.40 13.67 -28.97
C GLN A 9 -21.24 14.97 -28.17
N LEU A 10 -22.32 15.75 -28.04
CA LEU A 10 -22.33 16.99 -27.24
C LEU A 10 -22.02 16.74 -25.77
N LEU A 11 -22.56 15.66 -25.19
CA LEU A 11 -22.28 15.22 -23.83
C LEU A 11 -20.81 14.79 -23.67
N ALA A 12 -20.30 13.98 -24.61
CA ALA A 12 -18.94 13.45 -24.57
C ALA A 12 -17.88 14.58 -24.64
N ASP A 13 -18.18 15.66 -25.37
CA ASP A 13 -17.30 16.82 -25.50
C ASP A 13 -17.13 17.59 -24.18
N GLN A 14 -18.11 17.50 -23.27
CA GLN A 14 -17.99 18.11 -21.93
C GLN A 14 -17.07 17.32 -20.98
N ILE A 15 -16.84 16.02 -21.25
CA ILE A 15 -16.06 15.14 -20.37
C ILE A 15 -14.56 15.24 -20.69
N ARG A 16 -13.80 15.90 -19.82
CA ARG A 16 -12.36 16.16 -20.00
C ARG A 16 -11.52 14.89 -19.90
N CYS A 17 -11.89 13.98 -18.99
CA CYS A 17 -11.17 12.72 -18.83
C CYS A 17 -11.53 11.77 -19.98
N LYS A 18 -10.64 11.64 -20.97
CA LYS A 18 -10.83 10.71 -22.12
C LYS A 18 -11.23 9.30 -21.69
N ARG A 19 -10.68 8.83 -20.56
CA ARG A 19 -10.91 7.48 -20.06
C ARG A 19 -12.30 7.28 -19.45
N ALA A 20 -12.79 8.29 -18.71
CA ALA A 20 -14.16 8.28 -18.22
C ALA A 20 -15.15 8.48 -19.37
N ARG A 21 -14.78 9.27 -20.39
CA ARG A 21 -15.62 9.59 -21.53
C ARG A 21 -16.14 8.34 -22.25
N GLU A 22 -15.26 7.38 -22.56
CA GLU A 22 -15.67 6.13 -23.24
C GLU A 22 -16.68 5.32 -22.41
N ASP A 23 -16.44 5.19 -21.11
CA ASP A 23 -17.30 4.42 -20.21
C ASP A 23 -18.64 5.12 -20.00
N VAL A 24 -18.63 6.43 -19.77
CA VAL A 24 -19.83 7.25 -19.60
C VAL A 24 -20.66 7.26 -20.88
N VAL A 25 -20.04 7.44 -22.06
CA VAL A 25 -20.74 7.39 -23.34
C VAL A 25 -21.46 6.06 -23.51
N ARG A 26 -20.78 4.94 -23.24
CA ARG A 26 -21.38 3.61 -23.36
C ARG A 26 -22.52 3.38 -22.37
N GLU A 27 -22.38 3.88 -21.13
CA GLU A 27 -23.42 3.76 -20.10
C GLU A 27 -24.66 4.57 -20.46
N ILE A 28 -24.47 5.82 -20.88
CA ILE A 28 -25.56 6.70 -21.34
C ILE A 28 -26.22 6.13 -22.58
N GLU A 29 -25.44 5.62 -23.53
CA GLU A 29 -25.96 4.98 -24.73
C GLU A 29 -26.82 3.75 -24.41
N ALA A 30 -26.34 2.90 -23.50
CA ALA A 30 -27.11 1.76 -23.02
C ALA A 30 -28.38 2.22 -22.29
N HIS A 31 -28.31 3.28 -21.48
CA HIS A 31 -29.47 3.77 -20.74
C HIS A 31 -30.57 4.31 -21.67
N ILE A 32 -30.20 5.11 -22.67
CA ILE A 32 -31.14 5.61 -23.69
C ILE A 32 -31.77 4.43 -24.44
N SER A 33 -30.98 3.41 -24.76
CA SER A 33 -31.46 2.25 -25.53
C SER A 33 -32.39 1.36 -24.69
N ASP A 34 -32.10 1.18 -23.39
CA ASP A 34 -32.96 0.46 -22.45
C ASP A 34 -34.30 1.20 -22.23
N GLN A 35 -34.29 2.54 -22.12
CA GLN A 35 -35.50 3.35 -22.00
C GLN A 35 -36.36 3.32 -23.27
N ALA A 36 -35.73 3.43 -24.45
CA ALA A 36 -36.45 3.32 -25.72
C ALA A 36 -37.18 1.97 -25.85
N GLN A 37 -36.56 0.87 -25.43
CA GLN A 37 -37.22 -0.44 -25.40
C GLN A 37 -38.42 -0.51 -24.46
N GLU A 38 -38.38 0.20 -23.31
CA GLU A 38 -39.54 0.29 -22.42
C GLU A 38 -40.70 1.06 -23.09
N TYR A 39 -40.41 2.17 -23.79
CA TYR A 39 -41.43 2.93 -24.52
C TYR A 39 -42.03 2.17 -25.72
N GLU A 40 -41.22 1.39 -26.44
CA GLU A 40 -41.72 0.48 -27.48
C GLU A 40 -42.68 -0.56 -26.91
N ALA A 41 -42.38 -1.11 -25.71
CA ALA A 41 -43.25 -2.06 -25.03
C ALA A 41 -44.58 -1.44 -24.54
N GLU A 42 -44.58 -0.12 -24.29
CA GLU A 42 -45.79 0.66 -23.96
C GLU A 42 -46.60 1.04 -25.21
N GLY A 43 -46.15 0.67 -26.40
CA GLY A 43 -46.88 0.81 -27.67
C GLY A 43 -46.45 1.98 -28.55
N MET A 44 -45.35 2.68 -28.22
CA MET A 44 -44.78 3.69 -29.10
C MET A 44 -44.07 3.06 -30.31
N THR A 45 -44.01 3.80 -31.42
CA THR A 45 -43.16 3.38 -32.54
C THR A 45 -41.67 3.50 -32.17
N PRO A 46 -40.76 2.71 -32.75
CA PRO A 46 -39.33 2.74 -32.41
C PRO A 46 -38.68 4.12 -32.56
N GLU A 47 -39.12 4.92 -33.53
CA GLU A 47 -38.58 6.27 -33.75
C GLU A 47 -39.06 7.27 -32.69
N GLU A 48 -40.35 7.20 -32.31
CA GLU A 48 -40.93 8.02 -31.25
C GLU A 48 -40.36 7.65 -29.88
N ALA A 49 -40.25 6.36 -29.59
CA ALA A 49 -39.67 5.83 -28.36
C ALA A 49 -38.22 6.30 -28.14
N LEU A 50 -37.41 6.28 -29.20
CA LEU A 50 -36.02 6.75 -29.14
C LEU A 50 -35.95 8.28 -28.95
N ALA A 51 -36.82 9.03 -29.61
CA ALA A 51 -36.86 10.48 -29.49
C ALA A 51 -37.26 10.89 -28.05
N GLU A 52 -38.28 10.25 -27.50
CA GLU A 52 -38.73 10.47 -26.12
C GLU A 52 -37.64 10.09 -25.11
N ALA A 53 -36.97 8.96 -25.30
CA ALA A 53 -35.85 8.55 -24.43
C ALA A 53 -34.70 9.57 -24.42
N VAL A 54 -34.38 10.18 -25.56
CA VAL A 54 -33.36 11.25 -25.61
C VAL A 54 -33.86 12.54 -24.96
N GLU A 55 -35.14 12.89 -25.12
CA GLU A 55 -35.73 14.10 -24.53
C GLU A 55 -35.79 14.03 -23.00
N GLN A 56 -36.09 12.85 -22.45
CA GLN A 56 -36.10 12.60 -21.00
C GLN A 56 -34.70 12.70 -20.35
N MET A 57 -33.63 12.58 -21.13
CA MET A 57 -32.26 12.77 -20.63
C MET A 57 -31.94 14.25 -20.37
N GLY A 58 -32.75 15.19 -20.87
CA GLY A 58 -32.58 16.62 -20.66
C GLY A 58 -31.51 17.24 -21.57
N ASP A 59 -30.82 18.27 -21.06
CA ASP A 59 -29.78 18.98 -21.82
C ASP A 59 -28.44 18.20 -21.81
N PRO A 60 -27.90 17.80 -22.98
CA PRO A 60 -26.63 17.06 -23.07
C PRO A 60 -25.45 17.81 -22.46
N VAL A 61 -25.43 19.14 -22.51
CA VAL A 61 -24.32 19.94 -21.98
C VAL A 61 -24.35 19.95 -20.45
N ALA A 62 -25.50 20.24 -19.84
CA ALA A 62 -25.67 20.17 -18.40
C ALA A 62 -25.31 18.79 -17.83
N VAL A 63 -25.87 17.73 -18.42
CA VAL A 63 -25.59 16.33 -18.03
C VAL A 63 -24.10 16.01 -18.19
N GLY A 64 -23.47 16.41 -19.31
CA GLY A 64 -22.04 16.21 -19.54
C GLY A 64 -21.15 16.91 -18.51
N VAL A 65 -21.50 18.13 -18.09
CA VAL A 65 -20.75 18.88 -17.05
C VAL A 65 -20.88 18.22 -15.68
N GLU A 66 -22.07 17.72 -15.32
CA GLU A 66 -22.27 16.98 -14.07
C GLU A 66 -21.47 15.67 -14.06
N LEU A 67 -21.49 14.93 -15.16
CA LEU A 67 -20.74 13.69 -15.30
C LEU A 67 -19.22 13.93 -15.29
N ASP A 68 -18.71 15.02 -15.87
CA ASP A 68 -17.30 15.40 -15.77
C ASP A 68 -16.91 15.69 -14.31
N ARG A 69 -17.75 16.42 -13.56
CA ARG A 69 -17.50 16.73 -12.13
C ARG A 69 -17.40 15.47 -11.27
N ILE A 70 -18.21 14.46 -11.58
CA ILE A 70 -18.20 13.16 -10.88
C ILE A 70 -16.95 12.37 -11.24
N HIS A 71 -16.62 12.23 -12.52
CA HIS A 71 -15.55 11.35 -12.99
C HIS A 71 -14.16 12.01 -13.07
N ARG A 72 -14.00 13.22 -12.54
CA ARG A 72 -12.71 13.93 -12.57
C ARG A 72 -11.68 13.25 -11.67
N PRO A 73 -10.48 12.92 -12.18
CA PRO A 73 -9.40 12.40 -11.35
C PRO A 73 -8.99 13.42 -10.27
N ARG A 74 -9.00 13.01 -9.00
CA ARG A 74 -8.62 13.87 -7.86
C ARG A 74 -7.28 13.40 -7.29
N MET A 75 -6.29 14.29 -7.30
CA MET A 75 -4.99 14.00 -6.70
C MET A 75 -5.00 14.33 -5.21
N ASP A 76 -4.50 13.42 -4.38
CA ASP A 76 -4.29 13.69 -2.95
C ASP A 76 -2.95 14.41 -2.75
N TRP A 77 -2.98 15.73 -2.89
CA TRP A 77 -1.79 16.57 -2.70
C TRP A 77 -1.26 16.51 -1.27
N GLY A 78 -2.13 16.26 -0.28
CA GLY A 78 -1.73 16.13 1.11
C GLY A 78 -0.69 15.02 1.30
N MET A 79 -0.94 13.85 0.71
CA MET A 79 0.01 12.74 0.76
C MET A 79 1.36 13.05 0.11
N ILE A 80 1.37 13.79 -1.02
CA ILE A 80 2.61 14.21 -1.68
C ILE A 80 3.41 15.16 -0.77
N VAL A 81 2.75 16.16 -0.20
CA VAL A 81 3.40 17.12 0.72
C VAL A 81 3.97 16.39 1.94
N MET A 82 3.21 15.47 2.54
CA MET A 82 3.69 14.66 3.67
C MET A 82 4.91 13.81 3.30
N ALA A 83 4.90 13.17 2.13
CA ALA A 83 6.03 12.37 1.67
C ALA A 83 7.31 13.23 1.48
N VAL A 84 7.16 14.43 0.91
CA VAL A 84 8.28 15.37 0.71
C VAL A 84 8.82 15.87 2.05
N LEU A 85 7.94 16.35 2.94
CA LEU A 85 8.33 16.85 4.25
C LEU A 85 9.00 15.77 5.12
N LEU A 86 8.45 14.54 5.13
CA LEU A 86 9.03 13.44 5.88
C LEU A 86 10.38 12.99 5.31
N SER A 87 10.56 12.99 3.98
CA SER A 87 11.85 12.64 3.37
C SER A 87 12.93 13.67 3.68
N LEU A 88 12.59 14.97 3.61
CA LEU A 88 13.49 16.06 3.97
C LEU A 88 13.81 16.05 5.48
N GLY A 89 12.80 15.85 6.33
CA GLY A 89 12.96 15.71 7.77
C GLY A 89 13.81 14.49 8.14
N GLY A 90 13.62 13.37 7.47
CA GLY A 90 14.44 12.18 7.64
C GLY A 90 15.88 12.39 7.22
N LEU A 91 16.13 13.05 6.08
CA LEU A 91 17.49 13.42 5.68
C LEU A 91 18.16 14.33 6.71
N ALA A 92 17.42 15.31 7.24
CA ALA A 92 17.89 16.18 8.31
C ALA A 92 18.22 15.38 9.59
N VAL A 93 17.36 14.43 9.97
CA VAL A 93 17.62 13.51 11.10
C VAL A 93 18.89 12.69 10.87
N GLN A 94 19.07 12.12 9.68
CA GLN A 94 20.27 11.32 9.37
C GLN A 94 21.56 12.15 9.44
N CYS A 95 21.50 13.44 9.10
CA CYS A 95 22.62 14.36 9.28
C CYS A 95 22.82 14.72 10.76
N ALA A 96 21.74 15.01 11.48
CA ALA A 96 21.76 15.41 12.88
C ALA A 96 22.27 14.32 13.83
N ILE A 97 22.05 13.05 13.50
CA ILE A 97 22.57 11.90 14.27
C ILE A 97 23.95 11.42 13.80
N GLY A 98 24.56 12.10 12.82
CA GLY A 98 25.92 11.80 12.35
C GLY A 98 26.04 10.59 11.40
N ASN A 99 24.94 9.99 10.95
CA ASN A 99 24.98 8.88 9.98
C ASN A 99 25.40 9.35 8.58
N ILE A 100 25.08 10.59 8.22
CA ILE A 100 25.38 11.18 6.91
C ILE A 100 26.00 12.56 7.13
N THR A 101 27.22 12.78 6.66
CA THR A 101 27.85 14.11 6.70
C THR A 101 27.42 14.94 5.49
N VAL A 102 27.00 16.19 5.70
CA VAL A 102 26.66 17.12 4.62
C VAL A 102 27.88 17.33 3.71
N GLY A 103 27.67 17.27 2.39
CA GLY A 103 28.76 17.38 1.40
C GLY A 103 29.56 16.09 1.19
N SER A 104 29.24 15.00 1.88
CA SER A 104 29.84 13.68 1.60
C SER A 104 29.17 12.99 0.41
N ALA A 105 29.88 12.04 -0.23
CA ALA A 105 29.31 11.19 -1.28
C ALA A 105 28.06 10.41 -0.81
N ALA A 106 27.96 10.08 0.48
CA ALA A 106 26.78 9.43 1.04
C ALA A 106 25.55 10.36 1.05
N PHE A 107 25.75 11.65 1.35
CA PHE A 107 24.72 12.68 1.29
C PHE A 107 24.23 12.90 -0.14
N GLU A 108 25.14 13.07 -1.08
CA GLU A 108 24.83 13.24 -2.50
C GLU A 108 24.04 12.04 -3.04
N ARG A 109 24.49 10.82 -2.72
CA ARG A 109 23.81 9.59 -3.11
C ARG A 109 22.41 9.49 -2.51
N GLN A 110 22.23 9.86 -1.24
CA GLN A 110 20.90 9.86 -0.60
C GLN A 110 19.97 10.87 -1.27
N CYS A 111 20.46 12.08 -1.60
CA CYS A 111 19.70 13.09 -2.32
C CYS A 111 19.31 12.61 -3.73
N LEU A 112 20.25 11.98 -4.45
CA LEU A 112 20.00 11.40 -5.76
C LEU A 112 18.88 10.34 -5.71
N PHE A 113 18.98 9.38 -4.78
CA PHE A 113 17.95 8.34 -4.63
C PHE A 113 16.59 8.89 -4.20
N MET A 114 16.58 9.92 -3.35
CA MET A 114 15.35 10.63 -2.98
C MET A 114 14.73 11.33 -4.20
N GLY A 115 15.53 12.01 -5.02
CA GLY A 115 15.08 12.63 -6.26
C GLY A 115 14.52 11.63 -7.26
N ILE A 116 15.23 10.51 -7.48
CA ILE A 116 14.75 9.39 -8.31
C ILE A 116 13.45 8.83 -7.74
N GLY A 117 13.37 8.65 -6.42
CA GLY A 117 12.17 8.20 -5.71
C GLY A 117 10.97 9.10 -6.02
N PHE A 118 11.11 10.42 -5.89
CA PHE A 118 10.02 11.36 -6.21
C PHE A 118 9.64 11.36 -7.68
N CYS A 119 10.61 11.29 -8.60
CA CYS A 119 10.32 11.13 -10.03
C CYS A 119 9.51 9.86 -10.30
N LEU A 120 9.87 8.74 -9.67
CA LEU A 120 9.12 7.49 -9.76
C LEU A 120 7.73 7.59 -9.12
N MET A 121 7.61 8.23 -7.96
CA MET A 121 6.33 8.46 -7.29
C MET A 121 5.36 9.23 -8.20
N LEU A 122 5.84 10.31 -8.82
CA LEU A 122 5.05 11.10 -9.78
C LEU A 122 4.74 10.29 -11.03
N GLY A 123 5.71 9.57 -11.61
CA GLY A 123 5.45 8.73 -12.78
C GLY A 123 4.39 7.64 -12.51
N ILE A 124 4.49 6.96 -11.37
CA ILE A 124 3.57 5.88 -10.98
C ILE A 124 2.19 6.42 -10.59
N CYS A 125 2.09 7.62 -10.02
CA CYS A 125 0.78 8.20 -9.71
C CYS A 125 -0.05 8.48 -10.97
N PHE A 126 0.62 8.70 -12.11
CA PHE A 126 -0.05 8.83 -13.40
C PHE A 126 -0.39 7.50 -14.06
N LEU A 127 0.31 6.43 -13.70
CA LEU A 127 0.11 5.09 -14.20
C LEU A 127 -1.21 4.52 -13.66
N ASP A 128 -1.94 3.80 -14.50
CA ASP A 128 -3.20 3.18 -14.11
C ASP A 128 -2.98 1.90 -13.33
N TYR A 129 -3.28 1.87 -12.02
CA TYR A 129 -3.11 0.68 -11.17
C TYR A 129 -3.90 -0.56 -11.64
N SER A 130 -4.92 -0.42 -12.50
CA SER A 130 -5.72 -1.55 -12.97
C SER A 130 -4.91 -2.60 -13.75
N PHE A 131 -3.76 -2.20 -14.32
CA PHE A 131 -2.82 -3.11 -14.97
C PHE A 131 -2.30 -4.21 -14.02
N ILE A 132 -2.17 -3.91 -12.72
CA ILE A 132 -1.76 -4.87 -11.69
C ILE A 132 -2.80 -5.99 -11.59
N GLY A 133 -4.08 -5.66 -11.68
CA GLY A 133 -5.16 -6.65 -11.69
C GLY A 133 -5.20 -7.45 -13.00
N LYS A 134 -4.96 -6.80 -14.15
CA LYS A 134 -5.01 -7.46 -15.47
C LYS A 134 -3.84 -8.42 -15.70
N TYR A 135 -2.63 -8.03 -15.32
CA TYR A 135 -1.39 -8.76 -15.58
C TYR A 135 -0.71 -9.26 -14.31
N ALA A 136 -1.47 -9.55 -13.24
CA ALA A 136 -0.94 -9.88 -11.92
C ALA A 136 0.11 -11.01 -11.94
N LYS A 137 -0.23 -12.15 -12.56
CA LYS A 137 0.65 -13.34 -12.62
C LYS A 137 1.96 -13.09 -13.38
N PRO A 138 1.96 -12.60 -14.63
CA PRO A 138 3.21 -12.34 -15.34
C PRO A 138 4.02 -11.24 -14.66
N LEU A 139 3.38 -10.18 -14.12
CA LEU A 139 4.09 -9.14 -13.37
C LEU A 139 4.75 -9.71 -12.11
N PHE A 140 4.06 -10.58 -11.37
CA PHE A 140 4.62 -11.23 -10.18
C PHE A 140 5.82 -12.11 -10.48
N LEU A 141 5.74 -12.94 -11.53
CA LEU A 141 6.84 -13.81 -11.94
C LEU A 141 8.03 -13.01 -12.48
N LEU A 142 7.76 -11.99 -13.30
CA LEU A 142 8.79 -11.07 -13.80
C LEU A 142 9.47 -10.33 -12.64
N TYR A 143 8.69 -9.88 -11.66
CA TYR A 143 9.22 -9.20 -10.48
C TYR A 143 10.09 -10.15 -9.64
N ALA A 144 9.65 -11.39 -9.43
CA ALA A 144 10.44 -12.40 -8.74
C ALA A 144 11.76 -12.71 -9.45
N ALA A 145 11.73 -12.88 -10.78
CA ALA A 145 12.93 -13.05 -11.59
C ALA A 145 13.85 -11.82 -11.49
N GLY A 146 13.28 -10.61 -11.52
CA GLY A 146 14.03 -9.36 -11.37
C GLY A 146 14.71 -9.22 -10.01
N VAL A 147 14.03 -9.58 -8.92
CA VAL A 147 14.62 -9.59 -7.57
C VAL A 147 15.75 -10.61 -7.49
N LEU A 148 15.57 -11.83 -8.01
CA LEU A 148 16.62 -12.85 -8.07
C LEU A 148 17.83 -12.39 -8.90
N PHE A 149 17.58 -11.77 -10.05
CA PHE A 149 18.63 -11.19 -10.89
C PHE A 149 19.38 -10.08 -10.16
N TYR A 150 18.66 -9.17 -9.49
CA TYR A 150 19.26 -8.12 -8.67
C TYR A 150 20.13 -8.71 -7.55
N MET A 151 19.66 -9.75 -6.87
CA MET A 151 20.40 -10.43 -5.82
C MET A 151 21.71 -11.04 -6.30
N THR A 152 21.71 -11.64 -7.50
CA THR A 152 22.90 -12.30 -8.06
C THR A 152 23.90 -11.34 -8.71
N GLN A 153 23.45 -10.23 -9.31
CA GLN A 153 24.32 -9.34 -10.08
C GLN A 153 24.76 -8.07 -9.34
N PHE A 154 23.87 -7.48 -8.53
CA PHE A 154 24.05 -6.12 -8.02
C PHE A 154 24.05 -6.02 -6.49
N SER A 155 23.45 -6.98 -5.80
CA SER A 155 23.26 -6.91 -4.35
C SER A 155 24.51 -7.35 -3.60
N TYR A 156 25.15 -6.41 -2.90
CA TYR A 156 26.24 -6.73 -1.98
C TYR A 156 25.71 -7.42 -0.72
N THR A 157 26.47 -8.39 -0.21
CA THR A 157 26.15 -9.09 1.03
C THR A 157 26.82 -8.42 2.22
N VAL A 158 26.07 -8.23 3.30
CA VAL A 158 26.60 -7.78 4.60
C VAL A 158 26.17 -8.80 5.64
N ASN A 159 27.14 -9.44 6.29
CA ASN A 159 26.90 -10.56 7.22
C ASN A 159 26.05 -11.68 6.57
N GLY A 160 26.32 -12.00 5.30
CA GLY A 160 25.61 -13.03 4.55
C GLY A 160 24.20 -12.63 4.06
N MET A 161 23.74 -11.40 4.33
CA MET A 161 22.42 -10.93 3.90
C MET A 161 22.53 -9.92 2.75
N HIS A 162 21.72 -10.11 1.71
CA HIS A 162 21.52 -9.16 0.61
C HIS A 162 20.69 -7.94 1.06
N ARG A 163 21.30 -7.02 1.81
CA ARG A 163 20.60 -5.90 2.47
C ARG A 163 19.80 -5.02 1.50
N GLY A 164 20.33 -4.77 0.30
CA GLY A 164 19.64 -3.99 -0.72
C GLY A 164 18.35 -4.63 -1.25
N ALA A 165 18.20 -5.96 -1.13
CA ALA A 165 17.05 -6.69 -1.65
C ALA A 165 15.90 -6.83 -0.64
N ILE A 166 16.10 -6.48 0.64
CA ILE A 166 15.09 -6.65 1.70
C ILE A 166 13.84 -5.81 1.41
N LEU A 167 14.00 -4.50 1.17
CA LEU A 167 12.87 -3.61 0.94
C LEU A 167 12.10 -3.86 -0.36
N PRO A 168 12.76 -4.15 -1.50
CA PRO A 168 12.07 -4.56 -2.71
C PRO A 168 11.07 -5.71 -2.49
N LEU A 169 11.33 -6.66 -1.58
CA LEU A 169 10.37 -7.74 -1.32
C LEU A 169 8.98 -7.24 -0.89
N TYR A 170 8.85 -6.07 -0.29
CA TYR A 170 7.53 -5.52 0.06
C TYR A 170 6.71 -5.05 -1.16
N LEU A 171 7.33 -4.89 -2.35
CA LEU A 171 6.60 -4.63 -3.59
C LEU A 171 5.86 -5.87 -4.12
N PHE A 172 6.12 -7.06 -3.57
CA PHE A 172 5.25 -8.22 -3.81
C PHE A 172 3.84 -8.02 -3.21
N VAL A 173 3.68 -7.19 -2.18
CA VAL A 173 2.39 -6.97 -1.52
C VAL A 173 1.34 -6.37 -2.46
N PRO A 174 1.58 -5.24 -3.16
CA PRO A 174 0.62 -4.73 -4.15
C PRO A 174 0.40 -5.68 -5.34
N LEU A 175 1.42 -6.45 -5.76
CA LEU A 175 1.24 -7.47 -6.80
C LEU A 175 0.35 -8.62 -6.31
N TYR A 176 0.50 -9.02 -5.05
CA TYR A 176 -0.33 -10.03 -4.40
C TYR A 176 -1.80 -9.58 -4.31
N ALA A 177 -2.06 -8.29 -4.07
CA ALA A 177 -3.41 -7.73 -4.18
C ALA A 177 -4.05 -8.00 -5.55
N GLY A 178 -3.28 -7.82 -6.64
CA GLY A 178 -3.70 -8.14 -8.01
C GLY A 178 -4.01 -9.63 -8.20
N ILE A 179 -3.20 -10.52 -7.62
CA ILE A 179 -3.40 -11.97 -7.69
C ILE A 179 -4.68 -12.38 -6.99
N LEU A 180 -4.93 -11.87 -5.78
CA LEU A 180 -6.16 -12.11 -5.04
C LEU A 180 -7.39 -11.64 -5.83
N TYR A 181 -7.27 -10.49 -6.52
CA TYR A 181 -8.32 -9.98 -7.37
C TYR A 181 -8.58 -10.88 -8.59
N GLN A 182 -7.55 -11.44 -9.24
CA GLN A 182 -7.72 -12.36 -10.36
C GLN A 182 -8.39 -13.68 -9.97
N TYR A 183 -8.16 -14.16 -8.75
CA TYR A 183 -8.81 -15.37 -8.23
C TYR A 183 -10.17 -15.09 -7.57
N ARG A 184 -10.71 -13.86 -7.67
CA ARG A 184 -12.06 -13.54 -7.20
C ARG A 184 -13.10 -14.42 -7.89
N LYS A 185 -14.16 -14.77 -7.17
CA LYS A 185 -15.27 -15.68 -7.54
C LYS A 185 -14.87 -17.14 -7.79
N THR A 186 -13.64 -17.52 -7.52
CA THR A 186 -13.22 -18.94 -7.57
C THR A 186 -13.47 -19.63 -6.23
N GLY A 187 -13.64 -20.97 -6.26
CA GLY A 187 -13.80 -21.78 -5.04
C GLY A 187 -12.46 -22.08 -4.36
N TYR A 188 -12.38 -23.22 -3.66
CA TYR A 188 -11.18 -23.67 -2.95
C TYR A 188 -9.91 -23.74 -3.83
N ALA A 189 -10.04 -24.06 -5.12
CA ALA A 189 -8.90 -24.13 -6.03
C ALA A 189 -8.16 -22.79 -6.19
N GLY A 190 -8.89 -21.67 -6.25
CA GLY A 190 -8.23 -20.35 -6.34
C GLY A 190 -7.71 -19.85 -5.00
N LEU A 191 -8.33 -20.25 -3.89
CA LEU A 191 -7.78 -20.03 -2.55
C LEU A 191 -6.42 -20.72 -2.39
N ILE A 192 -6.31 -22.00 -2.76
CA ILE A 192 -5.06 -22.76 -2.69
C ILE A 192 -3.99 -22.14 -3.60
N LYS A 193 -4.35 -21.73 -4.83
CA LYS A 193 -3.43 -21.01 -5.73
C LYS A 193 -2.96 -19.69 -5.12
N SER A 194 -3.86 -18.94 -4.47
CA SER A 194 -3.51 -17.69 -3.78
C SER A 194 -2.56 -17.91 -2.61
N ILE A 195 -2.69 -19.02 -1.88
CA ILE A 195 -1.71 -19.44 -0.86
C ILE A 195 -0.38 -19.79 -1.53
N GLY A 196 -0.40 -20.47 -2.67
CA GLY A 196 0.81 -20.78 -3.44
C GLY A 196 1.62 -19.53 -3.82
N PHE A 197 0.96 -18.43 -4.19
CA PHE A 197 1.63 -17.15 -4.49
C PHE A 197 2.17 -16.40 -3.27
N LEU A 198 1.81 -16.81 -2.05
CA LEU A 198 2.42 -16.28 -0.82
C LEU A 198 3.80 -16.89 -0.56
N ILE A 199 4.04 -18.12 -1.05
CA ILE A 199 5.27 -18.88 -0.78
C ILE A 199 6.51 -18.18 -1.36
N PRO A 200 6.57 -17.75 -2.65
CA PRO A 200 7.78 -17.16 -3.20
C PRO A 200 8.37 -15.97 -2.42
N PRO A 201 7.61 -14.91 -2.06
CA PRO A 201 8.18 -13.77 -1.33
C PRO A 201 8.66 -14.16 0.08
N VAL A 202 7.94 -15.05 0.76
CA VAL A 202 8.34 -15.55 2.10
C VAL A 202 9.57 -16.44 2.00
N TRP A 203 9.64 -17.31 0.99
CA TRP A 203 10.78 -18.19 0.74
C TRP A 203 12.04 -17.39 0.35
N LEU A 204 11.90 -16.38 -0.53
CA LEU A 204 13.00 -15.48 -0.88
C LEU A 204 13.51 -14.70 0.34
N ALA A 205 12.60 -14.21 1.20
CA ALA A 205 12.99 -13.54 2.43
C ALA A 205 13.75 -14.47 3.39
N TRP A 206 13.28 -15.71 3.56
CA TRP A 206 13.84 -16.68 4.50
C TRP A 206 15.14 -17.32 4.01
N PHE A 207 15.13 -17.92 2.81
CA PHE A 207 16.28 -18.68 2.28
C PHE A 207 17.19 -17.84 1.38
N GLY A 208 16.62 -16.88 0.65
CA GLY A 208 17.38 -16.04 -0.28
C GLY A 208 18.16 -14.91 0.41
N ILE A 209 17.54 -14.20 1.36
CA ILE A 209 18.15 -13.04 2.06
C ILE A 209 18.52 -13.35 3.54
N PRO A 210 18.34 -14.59 4.01
CA PRO A 210 18.32 -14.94 5.44
C PRO A 210 17.65 -13.96 6.43
N SER A 211 16.54 -13.33 6.04
CA SER A 211 15.84 -12.34 6.87
C SER A 211 14.53 -12.88 7.47
N LEU A 212 14.64 -13.50 8.65
CA LEU A 212 13.50 -14.02 9.42
C LEU A 212 12.39 -12.97 9.64
N SER A 213 12.78 -11.76 10.05
CA SER A 213 11.85 -10.65 10.31
C SER A 213 11.04 -10.30 9.07
N THR A 214 11.68 -10.18 7.92
CA THR A 214 11.01 -9.85 6.64
C THR A 214 10.06 -10.97 6.20
N ALA A 215 10.47 -12.23 6.36
CA ALA A 215 9.64 -13.38 6.03
C ALA A 215 8.34 -13.39 6.87
N ILE A 216 8.46 -13.16 8.17
CA ILE A 216 7.31 -13.06 9.09
C ILE A 216 6.42 -11.88 8.69
N GLN A 217 7.00 -10.70 8.41
CA GLN A 217 6.22 -9.52 8.03
C GLN A 217 5.44 -9.75 6.73
N LEU A 218 6.06 -10.30 5.69
CA LEU A 218 5.39 -10.62 4.43
C LEU A 218 4.30 -11.68 4.62
N PHE A 219 4.56 -12.72 5.44
CA PHE A 219 3.56 -13.72 5.79
C PHE A 219 2.34 -13.10 6.47
N LEU A 220 2.55 -12.21 7.46
CA LEU A 220 1.47 -11.54 8.18
C LEU A 220 0.69 -10.57 7.29
N ILE A 221 1.37 -9.77 6.47
CA ILE A 221 0.72 -8.80 5.57
C ILE A 221 -0.10 -9.54 4.49
N CYS A 222 0.54 -10.46 3.75
CA CYS A 222 -0.15 -11.21 2.69
C CYS A 222 -1.22 -12.16 3.26
N GLY A 223 -0.97 -12.78 4.42
CA GLY A 223 -1.94 -13.60 5.12
C GLY A 223 -3.15 -12.79 5.59
N GLY A 224 -2.92 -11.60 6.16
CA GLY A 224 -3.98 -10.66 6.54
C GLY A 224 -4.81 -10.19 5.34
N MET A 225 -4.16 -9.92 4.21
CA MET A 225 -4.83 -9.65 2.93
C MET A 225 -5.68 -10.83 2.46
N LEU A 226 -5.17 -12.06 2.50
CA LEU A 226 -5.95 -13.25 2.15
C LEU A 226 -7.17 -13.42 3.05
N LEU A 227 -7.00 -13.25 4.37
CA LEU A 227 -8.09 -13.29 5.35
C LEU A 227 -9.14 -12.22 5.04
N PHE A 228 -8.72 -10.99 4.74
CA PHE A 228 -9.61 -9.90 4.35
C PHE A 228 -10.41 -10.24 3.07
N ALA A 229 -9.75 -10.81 2.05
CA ALA A 229 -10.40 -11.23 0.81
C ALA A 229 -11.46 -12.34 1.07
N VAL A 230 -11.15 -13.33 1.91
CA VAL A 230 -12.12 -14.37 2.31
C VAL A 230 -13.28 -13.77 3.12
N ALA A 231 -13.00 -12.86 4.06
CA ALA A 231 -14.02 -12.17 4.85
C ALA A 231 -14.97 -11.34 3.99
N LYS A 232 -14.46 -10.68 2.95
CA LYS A 232 -15.25 -9.96 1.94
C LYS A 232 -15.98 -10.89 0.95
N GLY A 233 -15.82 -12.21 1.08
CA GLY A 233 -16.53 -13.18 0.24
C GLY A 233 -16.01 -13.23 -1.20
N TRP A 234 -14.72 -12.95 -1.42
CA TRP A 234 -14.12 -13.02 -2.75
C TRP A 234 -14.03 -14.46 -3.26
N PHE A 235 -13.99 -15.44 -2.37
CA PHE A 235 -13.95 -16.85 -2.72
C PHE A 235 -15.29 -17.52 -2.41
N SER A 236 -15.72 -18.42 -3.30
CA SER A 236 -16.96 -19.21 -3.16
C SER A 236 -16.74 -20.39 -2.21
N VAL A 237 -16.42 -20.10 -0.95
CA VAL A 237 -16.06 -21.05 0.11
C VAL A 237 -16.86 -20.80 1.39
N LYS A 238 -16.88 -21.78 2.30
CA LYS A 238 -17.53 -21.67 3.62
C LYS A 238 -16.77 -20.67 4.52
N ARG A 239 -17.12 -19.38 4.40
CA ARG A 239 -16.39 -18.23 4.99
C ARG A 239 -15.91 -18.45 6.43
N LYS A 240 -16.81 -18.78 7.37
CA LYS A 240 -16.46 -18.94 8.80
C LYS A 240 -15.47 -20.08 9.02
N GLN A 241 -15.69 -21.24 8.39
CA GLN A 241 -14.81 -22.41 8.51
C GLN A 241 -13.45 -22.16 7.87
N THR A 242 -13.42 -21.52 6.70
CA THR A 242 -12.18 -21.18 6.00
C THR A 242 -11.37 -20.14 6.77
N ILE A 243 -11.98 -19.11 7.34
CA ILE A 243 -11.27 -18.13 8.17
C ILE A 243 -10.67 -18.81 9.41
N LEU A 244 -11.46 -19.63 10.10
CA LEU A 244 -10.97 -20.37 11.26
C LEU A 244 -9.80 -21.28 10.89
N ALA A 245 -9.91 -22.02 9.78
CA ALA A 245 -8.84 -22.88 9.28
C ALA A 245 -7.58 -22.08 8.90
N LEU A 246 -7.73 -20.94 8.21
CA LEU A 246 -6.60 -20.08 7.83
C LEU A 246 -5.90 -19.46 9.04
N ILE A 247 -6.65 -19.04 10.06
CA ILE A 247 -6.07 -18.54 11.32
C ILE A 247 -5.35 -19.68 12.05
N LEU A 248 -6.00 -20.84 12.18
CA LEU A 248 -5.42 -21.98 12.86
C LEU A 248 -4.13 -22.44 12.19
N VAL A 249 -4.15 -22.67 10.88
CA VAL A 249 -2.95 -23.01 10.09
C VAL A 249 -1.93 -21.88 10.15
N GLY A 250 -2.38 -20.63 10.03
CA GLY A 250 -1.52 -19.46 10.02
C GLY A 250 -0.84 -19.16 11.37
N VAL A 251 -1.33 -19.73 12.46
CA VAL A 251 -0.72 -19.63 13.80
C VAL A 251 0.07 -20.89 14.14
N ILE A 252 -0.54 -22.08 13.99
CA ILE A 252 0.09 -23.35 14.34
C ILE A 252 1.32 -23.62 13.48
N LEU A 253 1.23 -23.43 12.16
CA LEU A 253 2.32 -23.79 11.26
C LEU A 253 3.60 -22.96 11.50
N PRO A 254 3.52 -21.63 11.69
CA PRO A 254 4.69 -20.84 12.10
C PRO A 254 5.19 -21.17 13.51
N LEU A 255 4.32 -21.51 14.48
CA LEU A 255 4.77 -21.90 15.81
C LEU A 255 5.54 -23.22 15.79
N VAL A 256 5.00 -24.24 15.11
CA VAL A 256 5.66 -25.54 14.93
C VAL A 256 6.94 -25.37 14.12
N GLY A 257 6.89 -24.62 13.01
CA GLY A 257 8.05 -24.32 12.19
C GLY A 257 9.13 -23.51 12.92
N GLY A 258 8.72 -22.60 13.81
CA GLY A 258 9.62 -21.83 14.67
C GLY A 258 10.29 -22.70 15.73
N ALA A 259 9.53 -23.59 16.38
CA ALA A 259 10.08 -24.55 17.35
C ALA A 259 11.02 -25.56 16.70
N ALA A 260 10.62 -26.15 15.57
CA ALA A 260 11.45 -27.06 14.78
C ALA A 260 12.69 -26.33 14.24
N GLY A 261 12.51 -25.10 13.75
CA GLY A 261 13.60 -24.24 13.33
C GLY A 261 14.60 -23.99 14.45
N PHE A 262 14.13 -23.62 15.64
CA PHE A 262 15.00 -23.37 16.78
C PHE A 262 15.76 -24.63 17.21
N ALA A 263 15.12 -25.79 17.15
CA ALA A 263 15.75 -27.07 17.48
C ALA A 263 16.79 -27.49 16.42
N PHE A 264 16.44 -27.46 15.13
CA PHE A 264 17.18 -28.19 14.09
C PHE A 264 17.79 -27.33 12.97
N TRP A 265 17.28 -26.13 12.68
CA TRP A 265 17.65 -25.37 11.47
C TRP A 265 18.29 -24.01 11.73
N LEU A 266 18.02 -23.37 12.87
CA LEU A 266 18.62 -22.08 13.21
C LEU A 266 20.11 -22.26 13.50
N ALA A 267 20.94 -21.37 12.96
CA ALA A 267 22.35 -21.32 13.30
C ALA A 267 22.55 -20.85 14.74
N ASP A 268 23.68 -21.20 15.37
CA ASP A 268 23.93 -20.90 16.78
C ASP A 268 23.85 -19.40 17.10
N TYR A 269 24.35 -18.54 16.20
CA TYR A 269 24.24 -17.09 16.36
C TYR A 269 22.78 -16.59 16.35
N GLN A 270 21.89 -17.24 15.59
CA GLN A 270 20.46 -16.88 15.54
C GLN A 270 19.76 -17.28 16.82
N LYS A 271 20.07 -18.49 17.35
CA LYS A 271 19.58 -18.94 18.65
C LYS A 271 20.05 -18.01 19.76
N MET A 272 21.34 -17.63 19.74
CA MET A 272 21.92 -16.68 20.69
C MET A 272 21.20 -15.33 20.67
N ARG A 273 20.83 -14.79 19.50
CA ARG A 273 20.09 -13.52 19.41
C ARG A 273 18.68 -13.60 20.01
N ILE A 274 18.00 -14.73 19.82
CA ILE A 274 16.67 -14.96 20.42
C ILE A 274 16.79 -15.06 21.94
N LEU A 275 17.74 -15.85 22.44
CA LEU A 275 17.98 -16.03 23.86
C LEU A 275 18.45 -14.74 24.54
N ALA A 276 19.31 -13.96 23.89
CA ALA A 276 19.78 -12.68 24.40
C ALA A 276 18.68 -11.61 24.46
N PHE A 277 17.71 -11.65 23.55
CA PHE A 277 16.52 -10.79 23.64
C PHE A 277 15.62 -11.19 24.82
N LEU A 278 15.38 -12.49 25.01
CA LEU A 278 14.51 -13.02 26.07
C LEU A 278 15.15 -12.90 27.47
N ASN A 279 16.47 -13.10 27.58
CA ASN A 279 17.22 -13.02 28.81
C ASN A 279 18.40 -12.04 28.67
N ARG A 280 18.08 -10.74 28.70
CA ARG A 280 19.05 -9.67 28.50
C ARG A 280 20.17 -9.66 29.54
N GLY A 281 19.90 -10.10 30.77
CA GLY A 281 20.87 -10.14 31.86
C GLY A 281 21.93 -11.22 31.66
N ALA A 282 21.52 -12.44 31.28
CA ALA A 282 22.45 -13.56 31.10
C ALA A 282 23.40 -13.38 29.91
N TYR A 283 23.05 -12.51 28.94
CA TYR A 283 23.86 -12.22 27.75
C TYR A 283 24.41 -10.79 27.75
N ALA A 284 24.54 -10.16 28.93
CA ALA A 284 24.99 -8.78 29.11
C ALA A 284 26.30 -8.46 28.37
N ASP A 285 27.28 -9.37 28.45
CA ASP A 285 28.63 -9.16 27.90
C ASP A 285 28.76 -9.53 26.41
N GLY A 286 27.66 -9.93 25.77
CA GLY A 286 27.65 -10.41 24.39
C GLY A 286 26.45 -9.91 23.60
N ALA A 287 25.63 -10.83 23.08
CA ALA A 287 24.49 -10.49 22.21
C ALA A 287 23.39 -9.67 22.90
N GLY A 288 23.37 -9.63 24.24
CA GLY A 288 22.42 -8.85 25.06
C GLY A 288 22.88 -7.42 25.35
N TYR A 289 24.18 -7.14 25.21
CA TYR A 289 24.81 -5.86 25.52
C TYR A 289 24.07 -4.67 24.91
N TYR A 290 23.69 -4.80 23.64
CA TYR A 290 23.02 -3.74 22.89
C TYR A 290 21.65 -3.36 23.48
N TYR A 291 20.89 -4.34 23.97
CA TYR A 291 19.59 -4.08 24.60
C TYR A 291 19.75 -3.40 25.97
N GLN A 292 20.83 -3.71 26.69
CA GLN A 292 21.14 -3.05 27.96
C GLN A 292 21.56 -1.60 27.74
N GLN A 293 22.39 -1.33 26.73
CA GLN A 293 22.75 0.04 26.36
C GLN A 293 21.53 0.88 25.95
N ILE A 294 20.63 0.33 25.13
CA ILE A 294 19.39 1.02 24.78
C ILE A 294 18.59 1.35 26.06
N ALA A 295 18.43 0.39 26.96
CA ALA A 295 17.67 0.59 28.19
C ALA A 295 18.32 1.62 29.13
N ASP A 296 19.65 1.56 29.29
CA ASP A 296 20.40 2.49 30.13
C ASP A 296 20.32 3.93 29.60
N VAL A 297 20.53 4.14 28.30
CA VAL A 297 20.39 5.47 27.68
C VAL A 297 18.98 5.99 27.84
N LEU A 298 17.96 5.19 27.49
CA LEU A 298 16.56 5.62 27.60
C LEU A 298 16.17 5.99 29.04
N SER A 299 16.77 5.38 30.06
CA SER A 299 16.52 5.72 31.46
C SER A 299 17.04 7.11 31.86
N ARG A 300 17.97 7.67 31.08
CA ARG A 300 18.63 8.97 31.33
C ARG A 300 18.19 10.07 30.35
N VAL A 301 17.34 9.74 29.37
CA VAL A 301 16.86 10.70 28.36
C VAL A 301 15.86 11.67 29.00
N ASN A 302 16.09 12.97 28.80
CA ASN A 302 15.14 14.00 29.19
C ASN A 302 14.02 14.17 28.15
N TRP A 303 12.95 14.85 28.56
CA TRP A 303 11.85 15.15 27.63
C TRP A 303 12.29 16.08 26.50
N ILE A 304 13.10 17.09 26.83
CA ILE A 304 13.73 18.04 25.91
C ILE A 304 15.22 18.05 26.23
N GLY A 305 16.06 17.87 25.20
CA GLY A 305 17.49 17.64 25.37
C GLY A 305 17.77 16.15 25.63
N GLY A 306 18.77 15.59 24.95
CA GLY A 306 19.11 14.18 25.06
C GLY A 306 19.63 13.73 26.43
N ALA A 307 20.15 12.51 26.48
CA ALA A 307 20.88 12.01 27.64
C ALA A 307 22.31 12.60 27.68
N ALA A 308 22.85 12.79 28.88
CA ALA A 308 24.25 13.17 29.05
C ALA A 308 25.18 12.12 28.42
N ASN A 309 26.21 12.58 27.70
CA ASN A 309 27.18 11.75 26.96
C ASN A 309 26.55 10.80 25.92
N ALA A 310 25.34 11.11 25.45
CA ALA A 310 24.65 10.29 24.44
C ALA A 310 25.44 10.19 23.12
N GLU A 311 26.22 11.20 22.74
CA GLU A 311 27.01 11.19 21.50
C GLU A 311 28.02 10.04 21.45
N GLU A 312 28.75 9.82 22.54
CA GLU A 312 29.72 8.72 22.61
C GLU A 312 29.02 7.36 22.54
N ILE A 313 27.94 7.18 23.32
CA ILE A 313 27.17 5.94 23.38
C ILE A 313 26.51 5.64 22.03
N VAL A 314 25.90 6.64 21.39
CA VAL A 314 25.28 6.53 20.07
C VAL A 314 26.34 6.25 19.01
N SER A 315 27.53 6.85 19.06
CA SER A 315 28.60 6.56 18.08
C SER A 315 29.12 5.11 18.16
N GLN A 316 29.15 4.53 19.37
CA GLN A 316 29.57 3.16 19.62
C GLN A 316 28.45 2.14 19.33
N THR A 317 27.19 2.54 19.51
CA THR A 317 26.01 1.68 19.43
C THR A 317 25.34 1.77 18.06
N ALA A 318 25.04 2.96 17.56
CA ALA A 318 24.11 3.20 16.47
C ALA A 318 24.77 3.29 15.08
N ARG A 319 25.26 2.17 14.55
CA ARG A 319 25.55 2.08 13.11
C ARG A 319 24.24 1.94 12.31
N GLY A 320 23.58 3.05 11.99
CA GLY A 320 22.50 3.18 10.99
C GLY A 320 21.15 2.49 11.28
N GLU A 321 21.13 1.37 11.99
CA GLU A 321 19.94 0.51 12.16
C GLU A 321 18.95 1.02 13.21
N VAL A 322 19.40 1.83 14.17
CA VAL A 322 18.58 2.39 15.25
C VAL A 322 18.49 3.92 15.21
N SER A 323 18.11 4.45 14.04
CA SER A 323 18.03 5.90 13.79
C SER A 323 17.06 6.64 14.74
N LEU A 324 15.93 6.03 15.09
CA LEU A 324 14.95 6.64 16.00
C LEU A 324 15.47 6.66 17.44
N PHE A 325 16.10 5.58 17.90
CA PHE A 325 16.77 5.58 19.21
C PHE A 325 17.83 6.67 19.29
N SER A 326 18.66 6.81 18.25
CA SER A 326 19.71 7.83 18.19
C SER A 326 19.13 9.25 18.28
N LEU A 327 18.02 9.49 17.57
CA LEU A 327 17.30 10.76 17.62
C LEU A 327 16.80 11.08 19.04
N VAL A 328 16.21 10.08 19.73
CA VAL A 328 15.73 10.24 21.10
C VAL A 328 16.88 10.43 22.09
N ALA A 329 17.94 9.64 21.94
CA ALA A 329 19.12 9.70 22.79
C ALA A 329 19.81 11.07 22.75
N LEU A 330 19.91 11.68 21.56
CA LEU A 330 20.61 12.96 21.36
C LEU A 330 19.72 14.19 21.62
N TYR A 331 18.44 14.15 21.23
CA TYR A 331 17.59 15.34 21.20
C TYR A 331 16.40 15.30 22.16
N GLY A 332 16.16 14.16 22.82
CA GLY A 332 15.11 14.00 23.82
C GLY A 332 13.86 13.29 23.30
N SER A 333 13.02 12.85 24.24
CA SER A 333 11.81 12.06 23.96
C SER A 333 10.76 12.80 23.12
N LEU A 334 10.64 14.12 23.27
CA LEU A 334 9.67 14.93 22.52
C LEU A 334 9.93 14.85 21.01
N VAL A 335 11.19 14.92 20.58
CA VAL A 335 11.56 14.88 19.15
C VAL A 335 11.27 13.50 18.56
N GLY A 336 11.55 12.43 19.30
CA GLY A 336 11.17 11.07 18.92
C GLY A 336 9.66 10.90 18.78
N PHE A 337 8.89 11.42 19.74
CA PHE A 337 7.44 11.38 19.70
C PHE A 337 6.88 12.11 18.46
N LEU A 338 7.38 13.32 18.17
CA LEU A 338 6.96 14.08 16.99
C LEU A 338 7.30 13.36 15.68
N ALA A 339 8.47 12.72 15.59
CA ALA A 339 8.85 11.93 14.41
C ALA A 339 7.91 10.73 14.20
N VAL A 340 7.65 9.93 15.24
CA VAL A 340 6.73 8.79 15.17
C VAL A 340 5.31 9.25 14.88
N PHE A 341 4.87 10.36 15.48
CA PHE A 341 3.55 10.94 15.25
C PHE A 341 3.38 11.35 13.79
N ALA A 342 4.35 12.06 13.20
CA ALA A 342 4.28 12.52 11.81
C ALA A 342 4.19 11.35 10.82
N ILE A 343 4.98 10.30 11.04
CA ILE A 343 4.95 9.08 10.20
C ILE A 343 3.63 8.32 10.39
N SER A 344 3.17 8.19 11.64
CA SER A 344 1.88 7.56 11.94
C SER A 344 0.71 8.32 11.32
N ALA A 345 0.74 9.65 11.33
CA ALA A 345 -0.27 10.48 10.67
C ALA A 345 -0.31 10.23 9.16
N MET A 346 0.85 10.07 8.51
CA MET A 346 0.92 9.71 7.09
C MET A 346 0.31 8.32 6.84
N VAL A 347 0.64 7.32 7.67
CA VAL A 347 0.08 5.97 7.57
C VAL A 347 -1.45 5.98 7.78
N ILE A 348 -1.94 6.74 8.75
CA ILE A 348 -3.38 6.90 8.98
C ILE A 348 -4.05 7.57 7.79
N HIS A 349 -3.45 8.62 7.22
CA HIS A 349 -3.97 9.26 6.00
C HIS A 349 -4.01 8.27 4.82
N ALA A 350 -2.95 7.47 4.62
CA ALA A 350 -2.91 6.42 3.60
C ALA A 350 -4.01 5.36 3.80
N PHE A 351 -4.27 4.99 5.05
CA PHE A 351 -5.37 4.08 5.41
C PHE A 351 -6.73 4.68 5.07
N LEU A 352 -6.96 5.96 5.41
CA LEU A 352 -8.20 6.66 5.09
C LEU A 352 -8.43 6.79 3.58
N ILE A 353 -7.37 7.05 2.80
CA ILE A 353 -7.44 7.05 1.32
C ILE A 353 -7.86 5.66 0.82
N SER A 354 -7.25 4.60 1.35
CA SER A 354 -7.51 3.22 0.93
C SER A 354 -8.94 2.78 1.27
N MET A 355 -9.44 3.11 2.46
CA MET A 355 -10.80 2.76 2.90
C MET A 355 -11.90 3.50 2.13
N LYS A 356 -11.60 4.66 1.55
CA LYS A 356 -12.54 5.42 0.71
C LYS A 356 -12.75 4.81 -0.68
N GLN A 357 -11.93 3.84 -1.08
CA GLN A 357 -11.99 3.24 -2.41
C GLN A 357 -13.22 2.36 -2.59
N ARG A 358 -13.99 2.63 -3.67
CA ARG A 358 -15.16 1.81 -4.05
C ARG A 358 -14.75 0.57 -4.83
N ASN A 359 -13.74 0.70 -5.69
CA ASN A 359 -13.18 -0.41 -6.46
C ASN A 359 -12.44 -1.39 -5.56
N GLN A 360 -12.81 -2.67 -5.62
CA GLN A 360 -12.22 -3.74 -4.80
C GLN A 360 -10.73 -3.94 -5.04
N LEU A 361 -10.26 -3.83 -6.30
CA LEU A 361 -8.83 -3.89 -6.61
C LEU A 361 -8.08 -2.69 -6.00
N GLY A 362 -8.64 -1.48 -6.14
CA GLY A 362 -8.05 -0.26 -5.60
C GLY A 362 -7.95 -0.31 -4.08
N LEU A 363 -9.03 -0.74 -3.41
CA LEU A 363 -9.04 -0.99 -1.96
C LEU A 363 -7.91 -1.95 -1.56
N MET A 364 -7.75 -3.06 -2.27
CA MET A 364 -6.77 -4.09 -1.91
C MET A 364 -5.31 -3.65 -2.13
N VAL A 365 -5.04 -2.99 -3.26
CA VAL A 365 -3.70 -2.44 -3.56
C VAL A 365 -3.34 -1.33 -2.56
N GLY A 366 -4.27 -0.40 -2.29
CA GLY A 366 -4.07 0.67 -1.33
C GLY A 366 -3.88 0.15 0.10
N MET A 367 -4.72 -0.80 0.54
CA MET A 367 -4.57 -1.45 1.84
C MET A 367 -3.24 -2.19 1.96
N GLY A 368 -2.80 -2.91 0.90
CA GLY A 368 -1.51 -3.58 0.89
C GLY A 368 -0.33 -2.60 1.05
N CYS A 369 -0.32 -1.51 0.29
CA CYS A 369 0.71 -0.47 0.43
C CYS A 369 0.71 0.17 1.82
N THR A 370 -0.48 0.47 2.34
CA THR A 370 -0.66 1.03 3.69
C THR A 370 -0.18 0.07 4.78
N MET A 371 -0.50 -1.22 4.66
CA MET A 371 -0.05 -2.26 5.59
C MET A 371 1.47 -2.35 5.63
N VAL A 372 2.16 -2.27 4.49
CA VAL A 372 3.62 -2.23 4.46
C VAL A 372 4.14 -1.03 5.26
N LEU A 373 3.67 0.19 4.96
CA LEU A 373 4.12 1.39 5.67
C LEU A 373 3.84 1.32 7.17
N GLY A 374 2.65 0.85 7.55
CA GLY A 374 2.24 0.71 8.95
C GLY A 374 3.05 -0.33 9.71
N VAL A 375 3.23 -1.53 9.14
CA VAL A 375 4.01 -2.60 9.77
C VAL A 375 5.48 -2.18 9.93
N GLN A 376 6.09 -1.55 8.91
CA GLN A 376 7.44 -1.01 9.02
C GLN A 376 7.56 0.07 10.11
N THR A 377 6.55 0.93 10.24
CA THR A 377 6.53 1.98 11.28
C THR A 377 6.42 1.37 12.68
N VAL A 378 5.47 0.44 12.90
CA VAL A 378 5.24 -0.19 14.21
C VAL A 378 6.42 -1.06 14.62
N ILE A 379 6.84 -1.98 13.75
CA ILE A 379 7.97 -2.88 14.05
C ILE A 379 9.27 -2.08 14.15
N GLY A 380 9.50 -1.13 13.25
CA GLY A 380 10.70 -0.29 13.29
C GLY A 380 10.81 0.50 14.59
N THR A 381 9.72 1.09 15.05
CA THR A 381 9.66 1.79 16.35
C THR A 381 9.95 0.82 17.51
N ALA A 382 9.30 -0.34 17.53
CA ALA A 382 9.51 -1.34 18.57
C ALA A 382 10.94 -1.91 18.60
N VAL A 383 11.55 -2.11 17.43
CA VAL A 383 12.95 -2.53 17.29
C VAL A 383 13.91 -1.46 17.81
N ASN A 384 13.66 -0.19 17.48
CA ASN A 384 14.53 0.92 17.89
C ASN A 384 14.56 1.08 19.42
N PHE A 385 13.44 0.87 20.11
CA PHE A 385 13.40 0.93 21.58
C PHE A 385 13.71 -0.41 22.26
N GLY A 386 14.17 -1.42 21.51
CA GLY A 386 14.51 -2.73 22.06
C GLY A 386 13.32 -3.53 22.58
N CYS A 387 12.08 -3.19 22.21
CA CYS A 387 10.87 -3.96 22.55
C CYS A 387 10.76 -5.24 21.70
N LEU A 388 11.39 -5.26 20.52
CA LEU A 388 11.52 -6.43 19.64
C LEU A 388 12.99 -6.72 19.35
N PRO A 389 13.32 -7.95 18.88
CA PRO A 389 14.68 -8.28 18.49
C PRO A 389 15.22 -7.32 17.43
N ILE A 390 16.46 -6.86 17.63
CA ILE A 390 17.13 -5.93 16.72
C ILE A 390 17.30 -6.60 15.36
N THR A 391 16.68 -5.98 14.36
CA THR A 391 16.60 -6.45 12.98
C THR A 391 16.77 -5.27 12.03
N THR A 392 16.98 -5.56 10.74
CA THR A 392 17.25 -4.55 9.70
C THR A 392 15.99 -3.84 9.19
N VAL A 393 15.08 -3.47 10.11
CA VAL A 393 13.81 -2.82 9.78
C VAL A 393 14.05 -1.34 9.57
N THR A 394 13.52 -0.80 8.48
CA THR A 394 13.67 0.62 8.15
C THR A 394 12.36 1.34 8.40
N ILE A 395 12.41 2.42 9.18
CA ILE A 395 11.22 3.25 9.40
C ILE A 395 11.02 4.10 8.13
N PRO A 396 9.80 4.14 7.55
CA PRO A 396 9.54 4.90 6.34
C PRO A 396 9.97 6.35 6.47
N PHE A 397 10.75 6.81 5.50
CA PHE A 397 11.28 8.18 5.38
C PHE A 397 12.21 8.65 6.50
N LEU A 398 12.30 7.97 7.64
CA LEU A 398 13.19 8.35 8.75
C LEU A 398 14.55 7.67 8.66
N THR A 399 14.59 6.37 8.34
CA THR A 399 15.84 5.60 8.26
C THR A 399 16.52 5.84 6.92
N GLY A 400 17.83 6.14 6.96
CA GLY A 400 18.64 6.37 5.76
C GLY A 400 18.72 5.14 4.85
N GLY A 401 18.76 5.37 3.54
CA GLY A 401 18.88 4.30 2.55
C GLY A 401 18.24 4.65 1.20
N GLY A 402 19.03 4.53 0.12
CA GLY A 402 18.55 4.81 -1.24
C GLY A 402 17.43 3.88 -1.71
N THR A 403 17.56 2.58 -1.44
CA THR A 403 16.51 1.61 -1.77
C THR A 403 15.22 1.87 -1.00
N ALA A 404 15.33 2.31 0.26
CA ALA A 404 14.16 2.67 1.06
C ALA A 404 13.41 3.86 0.45
N ALA A 405 14.12 4.91 0.05
CA ALA A 405 13.55 6.06 -0.63
C ALA A 405 12.79 5.64 -1.90
N ILE A 406 13.37 4.78 -2.74
CA ILE A 406 12.72 4.28 -3.95
C ILE A 406 11.47 3.45 -3.62
N VAL A 407 11.59 2.44 -2.76
CA VAL A 407 10.48 1.49 -2.49
C VAL A 407 9.30 2.20 -1.84
N TYR A 408 9.53 3.06 -0.84
CA TYR A 408 8.43 3.80 -0.21
C TYR A 408 7.81 4.81 -1.17
N SER A 409 8.61 5.44 -2.05
CA SER A 409 8.09 6.31 -3.12
C SER A 409 7.22 5.55 -4.12
N ILE A 410 7.58 4.32 -4.47
CA ILE A 410 6.76 3.45 -5.33
C ILE A 410 5.43 3.11 -4.64
N LEU A 411 5.46 2.75 -3.35
CA LEU A 411 4.25 2.42 -2.59
C LEU A 411 3.31 3.63 -2.46
N ILE A 412 3.85 4.82 -2.20
CA ILE A 412 3.06 6.07 -2.20
C ILE A 412 2.55 6.39 -3.61
N GLY A 413 3.37 6.23 -4.65
CA GLY A 413 2.96 6.42 -6.04
C GLY A 413 1.78 5.53 -6.42
N LEU A 414 1.79 4.26 -6.00
CA LEU A 414 0.67 3.33 -6.17
C LEU A 414 -0.58 3.77 -5.38
N LEU A 415 -0.43 4.21 -4.13
CA LEU A 415 -1.52 4.76 -3.33
C LEU A 415 -2.16 5.98 -4.00
N LEU A 416 -1.35 6.89 -4.54
CA LEU A 416 -1.80 8.08 -5.27
C LEU A 416 -2.50 7.70 -6.58
N SER A 417 -1.97 6.72 -7.32
CA SER A 417 -2.62 6.18 -8.52
C SER A 417 -4.00 5.61 -8.20
N VAL A 418 -4.14 4.89 -7.09
CA VAL A 418 -5.41 4.36 -6.59
C VAL A 418 -6.37 5.51 -6.25
N SER A 419 -5.91 6.49 -5.47
CA SER A 419 -6.71 7.66 -5.09
C SER A 419 -7.22 8.44 -6.31
N ARG A 420 -6.35 8.65 -7.30
CA ARG A 420 -6.62 9.42 -8.52
C ARG A 420 -7.70 8.78 -9.39
N ASN A 421 -7.70 7.46 -9.51
CA ASN A 421 -8.63 6.73 -10.38
C ASN A 421 -9.91 6.25 -9.66
N ARG A 422 -10.12 6.69 -8.41
CA ARG A 422 -11.27 6.31 -7.58
C ARG A 422 -12.62 6.53 -8.26
N ASP A 423 -12.78 7.69 -8.89
CA ASP A 423 -14.05 8.12 -9.48
C ASP A 423 -14.13 7.84 -10.98
N VAL A 424 -13.04 7.32 -11.58
CA VAL A 424 -12.95 6.97 -13.00
C VAL A 424 -13.29 5.49 -13.24
N LEU A 425 -12.95 4.62 -12.27
CA LEU A 425 -13.14 3.18 -12.39
C LEU A 425 -14.37 2.72 -11.59
N SER A 426 -15.53 2.64 -12.25
CA SER A 426 -16.64 1.83 -11.76
C SER A 426 -16.27 0.34 -11.85
N ASP A 427 -16.72 -0.50 -10.90
CA ASP A 427 -16.43 -1.95 -10.89
C ASP A 427 -17.09 -2.56 -12.14
N ARG A 428 -16.34 -2.63 -13.27
CA ARG A 428 -16.74 -3.06 -14.63
C ARG A 428 -17.33 -4.49 -14.73
N LEU A 429 -17.73 -5.13 -13.63
CA LEU A 429 -18.18 -6.52 -13.57
C LEU A 429 -19.54 -6.72 -12.90
N TYR A 430 -20.27 -5.66 -12.59
CA TYR A 430 -21.65 -5.77 -12.15
C TYR A 430 -22.44 -4.56 -12.66
N ARG A 431 -23.37 -4.79 -13.59
CA ARG A 431 -24.41 -3.82 -13.95
C ARG A 431 -25.33 -3.66 -12.73
N PRO A 432 -25.34 -2.51 -12.02
CA PRO A 432 -26.50 -2.20 -11.22
C PRO A 432 -27.59 -1.70 -12.18
N LYS A 433 -28.78 -2.33 -12.17
CA LYS A 433 -29.98 -1.71 -12.74
C LYS A 433 -30.36 -0.51 -11.86
N TRP A 434 -29.68 0.62 -12.01
CA TRP A 434 -30.20 1.87 -11.46
C TRP A 434 -31.32 2.34 -12.39
N ARG A 435 -32.56 2.08 -12.00
CA ARG A 435 -33.73 2.81 -12.54
C ARG A 435 -33.77 4.15 -11.82
N LEU A 436 -33.13 5.18 -12.39
CA LEU A 436 -33.46 6.56 -12.04
C LEU A 436 -34.83 6.85 -12.67
N ARG A 437 -35.90 6.55 -11.93
CA ARG A 437 -37.24 7.03 -12.26
C ARG A 437 -37.32 8.46 -11.74
N LEU A 438 -37.12 9.44 -12.61
CA LEU A 438 -37.49 10.82 -12.29
C LEU A 438 -39.02 10.86 -12.22
N GLU A 439 -39.56 11.12 -11.04
CA GLU A 439 -41.00 11.32 -10.87
C GLU A 439 -41.42 12.60 -11.61
N ARG A 440 -42.42 12.45 -12.46
CA ARG A 440 -43.04 13.50 -13.25
C ARG A 440 -43.64 14.53 -12.28
N THR A 441 -43.02 15.70 -12.12
CA THR A 441 -43.73 16.85 -11.56
C THR A 441 -44.71 17.34 -12.61
N GLU A 442 -45.95 16.86 -12.54
CA GLU A 442 -47.05 17.37 -13.36
C GLU A 442 -47.24 18.85 -13.06
N GLY A 443 -47.09 19.67 -14.09
CA GLY A 443 -47.32 21.10 -14.03
C GLY A 443 -48.71 21.41 -13.51
N THR A 444 -48.77 22.21 -12.44
CA THR A 444 -49.99 22.78 -11.90
C THR A 444 -50.64 23.63 -13.00
N LYS A 445 -51.72 23.12 -13.60
CA LYS A 445 -52.62 23.93 -14.41
C LYS A 445 -53.24 24.98 -13.49
N MET A 446 -52.84 26.23 -13.66
CA MET A 446 -53.61 27.38 -13.19
C MET A 446 -54.88 27.45 -14.04
N THR A 447 -55.96 26.85 -13.57
CA THR A 447 -57.32 27.19 -14.04
C THR A 447 -57.72 28.50 -13.37
N GLY A 448 -57.81 29.55 -14.16
CA GLY A 448 -58.58 30.73 -13.78
C GLY A 448 -60.06 30.47 -14.05
N GLU A 449 -60.88 30.70 -13.03
CA GLU A 449 -62.16 31.41 -13.09
C GLU A 449 -62.29 32.23 -11.81
#